data_AF-T0ZMS7-F1
#
_entry.id   AF-T0ZMS7-F1
#
_cell.length_a   1.000
_cell.length_b   1.000
_cell.length_c   1.000
_cell.angle_alpha   90.00
_cell.angle_beta   90.00
_cell.angle_gamma   90.00
#
_symmetry.space_group_name_H-M   'P 1'
#
loop_
_entity.id
_entity.type
_entity.pdbx_description
1 polymer ?
#
loop_
_entity_poly.entity_id
_entity_poly.type
_entity_poly.pdbx_seq_one_letter_code
_entity_poly.pdbx_strand_id
1 'polypeptide(L)'
;MPEATIKIGIRDELHVILKLYPVFRRYTRDRARVKKDEEKAWDPRIEANGHKAVQAFIELGPTFIKLGQVISARPDLLPNEYIKSFEQLQDNVPPAPFTEVKPTIEKNLGKIGDVFDSFNENAISGASLGQVYIARYHDEDVVVKVNRPNIQ
;
A
#
# COMPACT_ATOMS: atom_id res chain seq x y z
N MET A 1 -10.38 19.40 -25.96
CA MET A 1 -10.40 18.22 -25.09
C MET A 1 -11.45 18.48 -24.00
N PRO A 2 -12.46 17.63 -23.79
CA PRO A 2 -13.50 17.92 -22.81
C PRO A 2 -12.99 17.64 -21.39
N GLU A 3 -13.23 18.59 -20.49
CA GLU A 3 -12.94 18.50 -19.06
C GLU A 3 -13.77 17.39 -18.41
N ALA A 4 -13.10 16.42 -17.78
CA ALA A 4 -13.74 15.43 -16.93
C ALA A 4 -14.23 16.12 -15.65
N THR A 5 -15.46 16.64 -15.68
CA THR A 5 -16.15 17.10 -14.47
C THR A 5 -16.45 15.88 -13.60
N ILE A 6 -15.66 15.70 -12.55
CA ILE A 6 -15.95 14.74 -11.48
C ILE A 6 -17.20 15.26 -10.75
N LYS A 7 -18.39 14.82 -11.16
CA LYS A 7 -19.62 15.04 -10.40
C LYS A 7 -19.60 14.13 -9.19
N ILE A 8 -18.93 14.54 -8.12
CA ILE A 8 -19.06 13.93 -6.80
C ILE A 8 -20.48 14.26 -6.33
N GLY A 9 -21.38 13.27 -6.42
CA GLY A 9 -22.77 13.46 -6.01
C GLY A 9 -22.89 13.34 -4.50
N ILE A 10 -23.74 14.17 -3.88
CA ILE A 10 -24.09 14.16 -2.44
C ILE A 10 -24.39 12.73 -1.90
N ARG A 11 -24.84 11.82 -2.76
CA ARG A 11 -25.09 10.40 -2.44
C ARG A 11 -23.82 9.64 -2.03
N ASP A 12 -22.69 9.92 -2.67
CA ASP A 12 -21.43 9.23 -2.42
C ASP A 12 -20.78 9.73 -1.12
N GLU A 13 -20.90 11.02 -0.83
CA GLU A 13 -20.47 11.62 0.44
C GLU A 13 -21.23 11.02 1.64
N LEU A 14 -22.55 10.89 1.51
CA LEU A 14 -23.37 10.30 2.57
C LEU A 14 -23.03 8.83 2.80
N HIS A 15 -22.76 8.08 1.72
CA HIS A 15 -22.33 6.69 1.82
C HIS A 15 -21.01 6.54 2.59
N VAL A 16 -20.02 7.39 2.27
CA VAL A 16 -18.72 7.43 2.97
C VAL A 16 -18.92 7.70 4.45
N ILE A 17 -19.69 8.74 4.79
CA ILE A 17 -19.94 9.13 6.19
C ILE A 17 -20.62 7.98 6.95
N LEU A 18 -21.65 7.36 6.36
CA LEU A 18 -22.38 6.26 6.99
C LEU A 18 -21.49 5.03 7.22
N LYS A 19 -20.56 4.73 6.30
CA LYS A 19 -19.59 3.63 6.45
C LYS A 19 -18.51 3.90 7.48
N LEU A 20 -17.96 5.12 7.51
CA LEU A 20 -16.84 5.45 8.40
C LEU A 20 -17.27 5.83 9.82
N TYR A 21 -18.48 6.37 10.02
CA TYR A 21 -18.97 6.72 11.34
C TYR A 21 -18.85 5.60 12.39
N PRO A 22 -19.32 4.35 12.15
CA PRO A 22 -19.18 3.27 13.12
C PRO A 22 -17.72 2.86 13.35
N VAL A 23 -16.85 3.00 12.33
CA VAL A 23 -15.40 2.75 12.45
C VAL A 23 -14.77 3.79 13.36
N PHE A 24 -15.01 5.08 13.11
CA PHE A 24 -14.48 6.19 13.90
C PHE A 24 -14.95 6.13 15.36
N ARG A 25 -16.23 5.79 15.59
CA ARG A 25 -16.78 5.63 16.94
C ARG A 25 -16.15 4.47 17.72
N ARG A 26 -15.76 3.38 17.03
CA ARG A 26 -15.03 2.26 17.67
C ARG A 26 -13.59 2.64 17.94
N TYR A 27 -12.90 3.23 16.96
CA TYR A 27 -11.53 3.70 17.10
C TYR A 27 -11.35 4.66 18.28
N THR A 28 -12.21 5.67 18.42
CA THR A 28 -12.13 6.64 19.52
C THR A 28 -12.26 5.97 20.89
N ARG A 29 -13.14 4.97 21.01
CA ARG A 29 -13.30 4.17 22.24
C ARG A 29 -12.10 3.26 22.49
N ASP A 30 -11.60 2.59 21.46
CA ASP A 30 -10.47 1.67 21.57
C ASP A 30 -9.19 2.43 21.94
N ARG A 31 -8.95 3.60 21.33
CA ARG A 31 -7.83 4.47 21.66
C ARG A 31 -7.88 4.96 23.11
N ALA A 32 -9.06 5.31 23.61
CA ALA A 32 -9.24 5.69 25.01
C ALA A 32 -8.97 4.53 25.98
N ARG A 33 -9.26 3.28 25.56
CA ARG A 33 -8.97 2.07 26.36
C ARG A 33 -7.48 1.77 26.41
N VAL A 34 -6.81 1.79 25.26
CA VAL A 34 -5.37 1.53 25.18
C VAL A 34 -4.57 2.57 25.95
N LYS A 35 -4.95 3.85 25.87
CA LYS A 35 -4.29 4.92 26.63
C LYS A 35 -4.46 4.79 28.15
N LYS A 36 -5.54 4.15 28.62
CA LYS A 36 -5.82 4.01 30.05
C LYS A 36 -5.06 2.84 30.69
N ASP A 37 -4.71 1.84 29.90
CA ASP A 37 -4.07 0.60 30.35
C ASP A 37 -2.68 0.46 29.69
N GLU A 38 -1.66 1.13 30.23
CA GLU A 38 -0.28 1.14 29.68
C GLU A 38 0.41 -0.25 29.66
N GLU A 39 -0.02 -1.19 30.51
CA GLU A 39 0.53 -2.54 30.66
C GLU A 39 -0.28 -3.64 29.95
N LYS A 40 -1.16 -3.29 28.99
CA LYS A 40 -2.12 -4.26 28.48
C LYS A 40 -1.56 -5.28 27.48
N ALA A 41 -1.86 -6.54 27.73
CA ALA A 41 -1.80 -7.61 26.75
C ALA A 41 -2.72 -7.31 25.55
N TRP A 42 -2.34 -7.81 24.37
CA TRP A 42 -3.10 -7.74 23.12
C TRP A 42 -4.61 -7.96 23.33
N ASP A 43 -5.46 -7.04 22.87
CA ASP A 43 -6.93 -7.20 22.96
C ASP A 43 -7.52 -7.66 21.60
N PRO A 44 -7.96 -8.92 21.47
CA PRO A 44 -8.57 -9.44 20.24
C PRO A 44 -9.80 -8.66 19.78
N ARG A 45 -10.48 -7.94 20.69
CA ARG A 45 -11.65 -7.11 20.34
C ARG A 45 -11.23 -5.85 19.58
N ILE A 46 -10.07 -5.29 19.92
CA ILE A 46 -9.50 -4.11 19.25
C ILE A 46 -9.02 -4.52 17.85
N GLU A 47 -8.35 -5.66 17.74
CA GLU A 47 -7.96 -6.26 16.44
C GLU A 47 -9.18 -6.52 15.55
N ALA A 48 -10.24 -7.12 16.11
CA ALA A 48 -11.48 -7.34 15.37
C ALA A 48 -12.15 -6.04 14.90
N ASN A 49 -11.96 -4.92 15.61
CA ASN A 49 -12.42 -3.61 15.15
C ASN A 49 -11.49 -3.03 14.07
N GLY A 50 -10.18 -3.28 14.17
CA GLY A 50 -9.20 -3.02 13.12
C GLY A 50 -9.58 -3.67 11.80
N HIS A 51 -9.92 -4.96 11.80
CA HIS A 51 -10.39 -5.64 10.59
C HIS A 51 -11.66 -5.02 10.00
N LYS A 52 -12.62 -4.59 10.83
CA LYS A 52 -13.83 -3.90 10.35
C LYS A 52 -13.51 -2.54 9.72
N ALA A 53 -12.52 -1.83 10.27
CA ALA A 53 -12.03 -0.58 9.69
C ALA A 53 -11.39 -0.84 8.32
N VAL A 54 -10.57 -1.88 8.20
CA VAL A 54 -9.97 -2.26 6.93
C VAL A 54 -11.01 -2.64 5.88
N GLN A 55 -12.02 -3.45 6.24
CA GLN A 55 -13.09 -3.80 5.31
C GLN A 55 -13.83 -2.56 4.79
N ALA A 56 -14.11 -1.58 5.67
CA ALA A 56 -14.70 -0.32 5.24
C ALA A 56 -13.78 0.43 4.25
N PHE A 57 -12.46 0.42 4.47
CA PHE A 57 -11.50 1.07 3.57
C PHE A 57 -11.43 0.38 2.19
N ILE A 58 -11.53 -0.95 2.15
CA ILE A 58 -11.59 -1.74 0.91
C ILE A 58 -12.88 -1.43 0.15
N GLU A 59 -14.03 -1.46 0.84
CA GLU A 59 -15.34 -1.19 0.23
C GLU A 59 -15.46 0.24 -0.33
N LEU A 60 -14.83 1.21 0.32
CA LEU A 60 -14.79 2.60 -0.14
C LEU A 60 -13.79 2.84 -1.29
N GLY A 61 -12.96 1.84 -1.60
CA GLY A 61 -12.16 1.78 -2.82
C GLY A 61 -10.74 2.35 -2.71
N PRO A 62 -10.04 2.49 -3.87
CA PRO A 62 -8.59 2.71 -3.93
C PRO A 62 -8.07 3.93 -3.18
N THR A 63 -8.85 5.02 -3.12
CA THR A 63 -8.48 6.22 -2.36
C THR A 63 -8.38 5.94 -0.87
N PHE A 64 -9.33 5.19 -0.31
CA PHE A 64 -9.32 4.83 1.11
C PHE A 64 -8.28 3.77 1.42
N ILE A 65 -8.04 2.82 0.52
CA ILE A 65 -6.91 1.87 0.64
C ILE A 65 -5.59 2.64 0.79
N LYS A 66 -5.31 3.61 -0.08
CA LYS A 66 -4.10 4.47 0.02
C LYS A 66 -4.06 5.26 1.33
N LEU A 67 -5.18 5.81 1.77
CA LEU A 67 -5.25 6.50 3.06
C LEU A 67 -4.92 5.56 4.22
N GLY A 68 -5.41 4.32 4.20
CA GLY A 68 -5.09 3.29 5.19
C GLY A 68 -3.62 2.93 5.20
N GLN A 69 -2.98 2.84 4.03
CA GLN A 69 -1.54 2.62 3.92
C GLN A 69 -0.74 3.73 4.60
N VAL A 70 -1.10 4.99 4.37
CA VAL A 70 -0.43 6.16 4.97
C VAL A 70 -0.63 6.21 6.49
N ILE A 71 -1.85 5.97 6.96
CA ILE A 71 -2.15 6.03 8.41
C ILE A 71 -1.48 4.87 9.16
N SER A 72 -1.41 3.67 8.57
CA SER A 72 -0.78 2.51 9.23
C SER A 72 0.74 2.57 9.30
N ALA A 73 1.38 3.39 8.46
CA ALA A 73 2.79 3.72 8.58
C ALA A 73 3.11 4.65 9.78
N ARG A 74 2.07 5.11 10.50
CA ARG A 74 2.17 6.04 11.63
C ARG A 74 1.70 5.37 12.93
N PRO A 75 2.59 4.69 13.66
CA PRO A 75 2.23 3.93 14.86
C PRO A 75 1.71 4.81 16.02
N ASP A 76 1.91 6.13 15.96
CA ASP A 76 1.36 7.11 16.90
C ASP A 76 -0.15 7.37 16.69
N LEU A 77 -0.69 7.02 15.51
CA LEU A 77 -2.08 7.30 15.13
C LEU A 77 -3.02 6.13 15.43
N LEU A 78 -2.53 4.89 15.40
CA LEU A 78 -3.34 3.68 15.55
C LEU A 78 -2.83 2.80 16.70
N PRO A 79 -3.73 2.17 17.49
CA PRO A 79 -3.35 1.05 18.35
C PRO A 79 -2.64 -0.06 17.56
N ASN A 80 -1.70 -0.78 18.19
CA ASN A 80 -0.94 -1.85 17.55
C ASN A 80 -1.85 -2.93 16.91
N GLU A 81 -2.98 -3.22 17.53
CA GLU A 81 -3.97 -4.16 17.00
C GLU A 81 -4.62 -3.67 15.71
N TYR A 82 -4.82 -2.36 15.56
CA TYR A 82 -5.28 -1.77 14.28
C TYR A 82 -4.17 -1.81 13.24
N ILE A 83 -2.93 -1.49 13.61
CA ILE A 83 -1.78 -1.55 12.70
C ILE A 83 -1.68 -2.95 12.08
N LYS A 84 -1.78 -3.99 12.91
CA LYS A 84 -1.74 -5.38 12.46
C LYS A 84 -2.82 -5.71 11.44
N SER A 85 -4.05 -5.27 11.66
CA SER A 85 -5.09 -5.44 10.65
C SER A 85 -4.79 -4.65 9.37
N PHE A 86 -4.28 -3.42 9.50
CA PHE A 86 -3.99 -2.55 8.35
C PHE A 86 -2.78 -2.99 7.52
N GLU A 87 -1.92 -3.90 8.02
CA GLU A 87 -0.87 -4.55 7.22
C GLU A 87 -1.45 -5.19 5.95
N GLN A 88 -2.70 -5.68 5.99
CA GLN A 88 -3.35 -6.26 4.82
C GLN A 88 -3.71 -5.24 3.71
N LEU A 89 -3.72 -3.93 4.04
CA LEU A 89 -3.89 -2.86 3.06
C LEU A 89 -2.58 -2.50 2.36
N GLN A 90 -1.44 -2.90 2.93
CA GLN A 90 -0.14 -2.65 2.31
C GLN A 90 -0.03 -3.44 1.01
N ASP A 91 0.55 -2.80 0.02
CA ASP A 91 0.79 -3.42 -1.29
C ASP A 91 1.95 -4.43 -1.15
N ASN A 92 1.59 -5.67 -0.83
CA ASN A 92 2.51 -6.80 -0.80
C ASN A 92 2.33 -7.62 -2.07
N VAL A 93 2.39 -6.98 -3.25
CA VAL A 93 2.32 -7.76 -4.49
C VAL A 93 3.72 -8.34 -4.76
N PRO A 94 3.86 -9.68 -4.82
CA PRO A 94 5.14 -10.29 -5.13
C PRO A 94 5.65 -9.78 -6.50
N PRO A 95 6.98 -9.71 -6.67
CA PRO A 95 7.54 -9.41 -7.99
C PRO A 95 7.05 -10.44 -9.01
N ALA A 96 6.63 -9.98 -10.19
CA ALA A 96 6.47 -10.85 -11.35
C ALA A 96 7.83 -11.49 -11.69
N PRO A 97 7.83 -12.70 -12.27
CA PRO A 97 9.05 -13.37 -12.69
C PRO A 97 9.94 -12.45 -13.53
N PHE A 98 11.25 -12.49 -13.30
CA PHE A 98 12.20 -11.65 -14.04
C PHE A 98 12.09 -11.86 -15.56
N THR A 99 11.74 -13.07 -16.00
CA THR A 99 11.49 -13.41 -17.41
C THR A 99 10.39 -12.57 -18.07
N GLU A 100 9.39 -12.11 -17.31
CA GLU A 100 8.33 -11.23 -17.81
C GLU A 100 8.75 -9.76 -17.87
N VAL A 101 9.67 -9.36 -16.99
CA VAL A 101 10.09 -7.97 -16.82
C VAL A 101 11.32 -7.63 -17.67
N LYS A 102 12.22 -8.60 -17.88
CA LYS A 102 13.43 -8.47 -18.71
C LYS A 102 13.16 -7.87 -20.09
N PRO A 103 12.14 -8.31 -20.86
CA PRO A 103 11.85 -7.71 -22.16
C PRO A 103 11.52 -6.21 -22.09
N THR A 104 10.92 -5.76 -20.99
CA THR A 104 10.58 -4.34 -20.79
C THR A 104 11.83 -3.51 -20.47
N ILE A 105 12.77 -4.06 -19.68
CA ILE A 105 14.07 -3.42 -19.42
C ILE A 105 14.84 -3.33 -20.73
N GLU A 106 14.98 -4.45 -21.45
CA GLU A 106 15.80 -4.55 -22.65
C GLU A 106 15.24 -3.72 -23.81
N LYS A 107 13.92 -3.59 -23.90
CA LYS A 107 13.27 -2.72 -24.89
C LYS A 107 13.60 -1.24 -24.69
N ASN A 108 13.72 -0.78 -23.43
CA ASN A 108 13.90 0.64 -23.13
C ASN A 108 15.37 1.05 -23.04
N LEU A 109 16.25 0.15 -22.56
CA LEU A 109 17.65 0.47 -22.26
C LEU A 109 18.65 -0.26 -23.16
N GLY A 110 18.24 -1.31 -23.87
CA GLY A 110 19.15 -2.25 -24.54
C GLY A 110 19.42 -3.49 -23.69
N LYS A 111 20.16 -4.47 -24.24
CA LYS A 111 20.45 -5.72 -23.52
C LYS A 111 21.10 -5.43 -22.18
N ILE A 112 20.61 -6.06 -21.11
CA ILE A 112 21.05 -5.76 -19.74
C ILE A 112 22.57 -5.90 -19.59
N GLY A 113 23.17 -6.95 -20.17
CA GLY A 113 24.61 -7.18 -20.12
C GLY A 113 25.47 -6.21 -20.94
N ASP A 114 24.87 -5.42 -21.82
CA ASP A 114 25.57 -4.37 -22.59
C ASP A 114 25.49 -3.01 -21.87
N VAL A 115 24.53 -2.84 -20.95
CA VAL A 115 24.20 -1.57 -20.29
C VAL A 115 24.75 -1.52 -18.86
N PHE A 116 24.63 -2.61 -18.11
CA PHE A 116 24.97 -2.67 -16.69
C PHE A 116 26.21 -3.54 -16.46
N ASP A 117 27.07 -3.11 -15.55
CA ASP A 117 28.25 -3.89 -15.11
C ASP A 117 27.81 -5.16 -14.36
N SER A 118 26.69 -5.06 -13.63
CA SER A 118 26.01 -6.20 -13.02
C SER A 118 24.52 -5.88 -12.79
N PHE A 119 23.67 -6.90 -12.78
CA PHE A 119 22.24 -6.74 -12.53
C PHE A 119 21.73 -7.91 -11.67
N ASN A 120 21.14 -7.62 -10.51
CA ASN A 120 20.52 -8.63 -9.69
C ASN A 120 19.11 -8.93 -10.21
N GLU A 121 18.89 -10.13 -10.73
CA GLU A 121 17.59 -10.57 -11.26
C GLU A 121 16.53 -10.78 -10.17
N ASN A 122 16.93 -10.79 -8.89
CA ASN A 122 15.99 -10.84 -7.77
C ASN A 122 15.52 -9.42 -7.43
N ALA A 123 14.23 -9.15 -7.65
CA ALA A 123 13.63 -7.88 -7.26
C ALA A 123 13.61 -7.72 -5.74
N ILE A 124 13.99 -6.54 -5.26
CA ILE A 124 13.95 -6.19 -3.83
C ILE A 124 12.54 -5.79 -3.38
N SER A 125 11.65 -5.42 -4.31
CA SER A 125 10.25 -5.11 -4.02
C SER A 125 9.39 -5.16 -5.29
N GLY A 126 8.17 -5.66 -5.16
CA GLY A 126 7.09 -5.48 -6.13
C GLY A 126 6.20 -4.33 -5.67
N ALA A 127 6.62 -3.09 -5.89
CA ALA A 127 5.81 -1.93 -5.57
C ALA A 127 4.53 -1.89 -6.44
N SER A 128 3.53 -1.14 -5.99
CA SER A 128 2.21 -1.02 -6.61
C SER A 128 2.20 -0.77 -8.12
N LEU A 129 3.18 0.01 -8.61
CA LEU A 129 3.30 0.41 -10.01
C LEU A 129 4.44 -0.30 -10.76
N GLY A 130 5.27 -1.08 -10.08
CA GLY A 130 6.48 -1.62 -10.69
C GLY A 130 7.40 -2.40 -9.74
N GLN A 131 8.37 -3.09 -10.31
CA GLN A 131 9.39 -3.84 -9.58
C GLN A 131 10.68 -3.05 -9.46
N VAL A 132 11.40 -3.28 -8.38
CA VAL A 132 12.66 -2.61 -8.07
C VAL A 132 13.78 -3.63 -8.01
N TYR A 133 14.88 -3.34 -8.70
CA TYR A 133 16.09 -4.17 -8.79
C TYR A 133 17.32 -3.37 -8.39
N ILE A 134 18.38 -4.08 -8.00
CA ILE A 134 19.71 -3.50 -7.78
C ILE A 134 20.58 -3.86 -8.98
N ALA A 135 21.31 -2.87 -9.49
CA ALA A 135 22.28 -3.04 -10.55
C ALA A 135 23.51 -2.18 -10.29
N ARG A 136 24.57 -2.41 -11.06
CA ARG A 136 25.76 -1.55 -11.10
C ARG A 136 25.89 -0.95 -12.49
N TYR A 137 26.07 0.38 -12.55
CA TYR A 137 26.17 1.13 -13.79
C TYR A 137 27.34 2.11 -13.68
N HIS A 138 28.34 1.97 -14.55
CA HIS A 138 29.55 2.80 -14.53
C HIS A 138 30.21 2.84 -13.14
N ASP A 139 30.36 1.67 -12.51
CA ASP A 139 30.92 1.52 -11.17
C ASP A 139 30.11 2.13 -10.01
N GLU A 140 28.87 2.55 -10.25
CA GLU A 140 27.95 3.03 -9.21
C GLU A 140 26.80 2.05 -8.97
N ASP A 141 26.44 1.87 -7.71
CA ASP A 141 25.28 1.06 -7.34
C ASP A 141 24.00 1.85 -7.60
N VAL A 142 23.12 1.31 -8.43
CA VAL A 142 21.89 1.96 -8.88
C VAL A 142 20.66 1.12 -8.58
N VAL A 143 19.53 1.82 -8.41
CA VAL A 143 18.22 1.21 -8.26
C VAL A 143 17.47 1.30 -9.57
N VAL A 144 17.12 0.15 -10.15
CA VAL A 144 16.36 0.07 -11.41
C VAL A 144 14.91 -0.21 -11.11
N LYS A 145 14.04 0.78 -11.34
CA LYS A 145 12.59 0.64 -11.20
C LYS A 145 11.96 0.39 -12.56
N VAL A 146 11.21 -0.71 -12.66
CA VAL A 146 10.58 -1.17 -13.91
C VAL A 146 9.08 -1.22 -13.69
N ASN A 147 8.31 -0.58 -14.56
CA ASN A 147 6.85 -0.67 -14.50
C ASN A 147 6.40 -2.10 -14.76
N ARG A 148 5.33 -2.54 -14.08
CA ARG A 148 4.81 -3.89 -14.33
C ARG A 148 4.31 -4.01 -15.77
N PRO A 149 4.59 -5.14 -16.45
CA PRO A 149 3.89 -5.46 -17.69
C PRO A 149 2.39 -5.53 -17.37
N ASN A 150 1.57 -4.79 -18.11
CA ASN A 150 0.10 -4.66 -17.98
C ASN A 150 -0.47 -3.56 -17.07
N ILE A 151 0.32 -2.59 -16.59
CA ILE A 151 -0.23 -1.35 -16.03
C ILE A 151 -0.20 -0.28 -17.13
N GLN A 152 -1.38 0.08 -17.64
CA GLN A 152 -1.58 1.10 -18.67
C GLN A 152 -2.11 2.40 -18.05
#